data_AF-A0A2V6B113-F1
#
_entry.id   AF-A0A2V6B113-F1
#
_cell.length_a   1.000
_cell.length_b   1.000
_cell.length_c   1.000
_cell.angle_alpha   90.00
_cell.angle_beta   90.00
_cell.angle_gamma   90.00
#
_symmetry.space_group_name_H-M   'P 1'
#
loop_
_entity.id
_entity.type
_entity.pdbx_description
1 polymer ?
#
loop_
_entity_poly.entity_id
_entity_poly.type
_entity_poly.pdbx_seq_one_letter_code
_entity_poly.pdbx_strand_id
1 'polypeptide(L)'
;MSAALESYKSDNAVYVRGPASALPVGSITIPANVTDILDAKAYRDPSNATYGQASLYLYTQLSGDVTGNQQATNKSYFTFKPQMLSIDSNGFVTAIKDPFGNSYGYSTAYQNDPNTGYNPTFDLWSTAGVAPSPTPAPPATQQDLWIKNW
;
A
#
# COMPACT_ATOMS: atom_id res chain seq x y z
N MET A 1 -4.82 -9.23 -5.15
CA MET A 1 -4.47 -8.58 -3.86
C MET A 1 -5.66 -8.56 -2.91
N SER A 2 -6.84 -8.11 -3.35
CA SER A 2 -8.07 -8.15 -2.53
C SER A 2 -8.37 -9.52 -1.90
N ALA A 3 -8.29 -10.62 -2.67
CA ALA A 3 -8.48 -11.96 -2.11
C ALA A 3 -7.48 -12.29 -0.97
N ALA A 4 -6.23 -11.82 -1.06
CA ALA A 4 -5.25 -12.01 0.01
C ALA A 4 -5.59 -11.17 1.25
N LEU A 5 -6.14 -9.96 1.07
CA LEU A 5 -6.64 -9.13 2.16
C LEU A 5 -7.86 -9.76 2.86
N GLU A 6 -8.75 -10.40 2.11
CA GLU A 6 -9.87 -11.16 2.70
C GLU A 6 -9.38 -12.37 3.50
N SER A 7 -8.41 -13.14 2.97
CA SER A 7 -7.80 -14.24 3.72
C SER A 7 -7.07 -13.73 4.97
N TYR A 8 -6.33 -12.63 4.87
CA TYR A 8 -5.69 -11.98 6.03
C TYR A 8 -6.72 -11.62 7.09
N LYS A 9 -7.82 -10.98 6.70
CA LYS A 9 -8.90 -10.61 7.61
C LYS A 9 -9.57 -11.82 8.25
N SER A 10 -9.76 -12.90 7.50
CA SER A 10 -10.34 -14.13 8.05
C SER A 10 -9.53 -14.67 9.22
N ASP A 11 -8.20 -14.55 9.16
CA ASP A 11 -7.31 -15.05 10.22
C ASP A 11 -7.06 -14.03 11.34
N ASN A 12 -7.10 -12.74 11.03
CA ASN A 12 -6.69 -11.67 11.95
C ASN A 12 -7.87 -10.82 12.46
N ALA A 13 -9.10 -11.09 12.00
CA ALA A 13 -10.32 -10.34 12.29
C ALA A 13 -10.33 -8.85 11.86
N VAL A 14 -9.24 -8.37 11.24
CA VAL A 14 -9.08 -6.98 10.77
C VAL A 14 -8.35 -6.96 9.44
N TYR A 15 -8.58 -5.93 8.63
CA TYR A 15 -7.70 -5.66 7.48
C TYR A 15 -6.32 -5.20 7.96
N VAL A 16 -5.33 -5.18 7.06
CA VAL A 16 -3.96 -4.80 7.38
C VAL A 16 -3.94 -3.34 7.87
N ARG A 17 -3.79 -3.14 9.18
CA ARG A 17 -3.65 -1.82 9.77
C ARG A 17 -2.21 -1.57 10.16
N GLY A 18 -1.75 -0.35 9.93
CA GLY A 18 -0.38 0.11 10.16
C GLY A 18 0.13 -0.29 11.54
N PRO A 19 1.46 -0.42 11.69
CA PRO A 19 2.02 -0.92 12.93
C PRO A 19 1.73 0.06 14.07
N ALA A 20 1.52 -0.45 15.28
CA ALA A 20 1.20 0.40 16.45
C ALA A 20 2.36 1.33 16.86
N SER A 21 3.59 0.96 16.51
CA SER A 21 4.82 1.74 16.68
C SER A 21 5.61 1.78 15.39
N ALA A 22 6.55 2.71 15.26
CA ALA A 22 7.45 2.72 14.11
C ALA A 22 8.16 1.37 13.96
N LEU A 23 8.22 0.85 12.73
CA LEU A 23 8.71 -0.49 12.41
C LEU A 23 9.82 -0.42 11.36
N PRO A 24 11.07 -0.78 11.69
CA PRO A 24 12.14 -0.91 10.70
C PRO A 24 11.92 -2.14 9.79
N VAL A 25 11.98 -1.94 8.48
CA VAL A 25 11.91 -2.99 7.45
C VAL A 25 12.93 -2.65 6.36
N GLY A 26 13.97 -3.47 6.24
CA GLY A 26 15.11 -3.19 5.36
C GLY A 26 15.71 -1.81 5.64
N SER A 27 15.85 -1.00 4.59
CA SER A 27 16.37 0.38 4.69
C SER A 27 15.31 1.43 5.08
N ILE A 28 14.05 1.05 5.30
CA ILE A 28 12.93 1.96 5.57
C ILE A 28 12.40 1.78 6.99
N THR A 29 12.15 2.89 7.69
CA THR A 29 11.32 2.87 8.90
C THR A 29 9.89 3.25 8.54
N ILE A 30 8.97 2.31 8.75
CA ILE A 30 7.53 2.50 8.54
C ILE A 30 6.97 3.23 9.77
N PRO A 31 6.31 4.39 9.61
CA PRO A 31 5.69 5.10 10.72
C PRO A 31 4.57 4.31 11.39
N ALA A 32 4.28 4.62 12.65
CA ALA A 32 3.10 4.08 13.32
C ALA A 32 1.81 4.50 12.59
N ASN A 33 0.83 3.60 12.53
CA ASN A 33 -0.50 3.84 11.94
C ASN A 33 -0.45 4.31 10.47
N VAL A 34 0.61 3.99 9.71
CA VAL A 34 0.86 4.54 8.37
C VAL A 34 -0.33 4.38 7.40
N THR A 35 -1.09 3.29 7.51
CA THR A 35 -2.25 3.02 6.65
C THR A 35 -3.49 3.80 7.11
N ASP A 36 -3.59 4.14 8.39
CA ASP A 36 -4.73 4.85 8.98
C ASP A 36 -4.65 6.36 8.78
N ILE A 37 -3.45 6.88 8.52
CA ILE A 37 -3.19 8.30 8.28
C ILE A 37 -3.15 8.66 6.78
N LEU A 38 -2.98 7.67 5.90
CA LEU A 38 -2.89 7.90 4.46
C LEU A 38 -4.30 8.14 3.89
N ASP A 39 -4.76 9.39 3.88
CA ASP A 39 -6.08 9.72 3.32
C ASP A 39 -6.12 9.51 1.81
N ALA A 40 -6.85 8.50 1.33
CA ALA A 40 -6.97 8.22 -0.10
C ALA A 40 -7.69 9.32 -0.90
N LYS A 41 -8.39 10.26 -0.24
CA LYS A 41 -8.99 11.41 -0.91
C LYS A 41 -7.95 12.48 -1.27
N ALA A 42 -6.97 12.69 -0.41
CA ALA A 42 -5.94 13.72 -0.54
C ALA A 42 -4.60 13.21 -1.10
N TYR A 43 -4.18 12.00 -0.75
CA TYR A 43 -2.87 11.45 -1.10
C TYR A 43 -2.92 10.69 -2.43
N ARG A 44 -2.43 11.33 -3.49
CA ARG A 44 -2.40 10.78 -4.87
C ARG A 44 -1.04 10.86 -5.54
N ASP A 45 0.00 11.18 -4.79
CA ASP A 45 1.36 11.28 -5.31
C ASP A 45 2.19 10.06 -4.83
N PRO A 46 2.55 9.13 -5.73
CA PRO A 46 3.32 7.94 -5.38
C PRO A 46 4.79 8.26 -5.01
N SER A 47 5.27 9.49 -5.27
CA SER A 47 6.59 9.95 -4.82
C SER A 47 6.61 10.30 -3.32
N ASN A 48 5.45 10.45 -2.68
CA ASN A 48 5.36 10.66 -1.25
C ASN A 48 5.82 9.39 -0.49
N ALA A 49 6.72 9.55 0.48
CA ALA A 49 7.26 8.42 1.24
C ALA A 49 6.18 7.59 1.95
N THR A 50 5.09 8.22 2.43
CA THR A 50 3.99 7.53 3.13
C THR A 50 3.27 6.52 2.22
N TYR A 51 3.24 6.76 0.90
CA TYR A 51 2.73 5.80 -0.09
C TYR A 51 3.54 4.52 -0.08
N GLY A 52 4.84 4.65 -0.30
CA GLY A 52 5.77 3.53 -0.32
C GLY A 52 5.77 2.81 1.02
N GLN A 53 5.72 3.53 2.14
CA GLN A 53 5.71 2.95 3.48
C GLN A 53 4.42 2.15 3.77
N ALA A 54 3.24 2.66 3.40
CA ALA A 54 1.99 1.90 3.55
C ALA A 54 1.96 0.66 2.65
N SER A 55 2.46 0.79 1.41
CA SER A 55 2.62 -0.31 0.46
C SER A 55 3.61 -1.37 0.97
N LEU A 56 4.73 -0.94 1.54
CA LEU A 56 5.73 -1.81 2.15
C LEU A 56 5.15 -2.56 3.34
N TYR A 57 4.39 -1.87 4.18
CA TYR A 57 3.73 -2.52 5.30
C TYR A 57 2.75 -3.60 4.83
N LEU A 58 1.91 -3.29 3.83
CA LEU A 58 1.02 -4.27 3.20
C LEU A 58 1.81 -5.48 2.65
N TYR A 59 2.95 -5.24 2.01
CA TYR A 59 3.85 -6.30 1.55
C TYR A 59 4.29 -7.21 2.71
N THR A 60 4.77 -6.65 3.82
CA THR A 60 5.24 -7.47 4.96
C THR A 60 4.14 -8.38 5.51
N GLN A 61 2.92 -7.85 5.61
CA GLN A 61 1.79 -8.59 6.19
C GLN A 61 1.25 -9.68 5.25
N LEU A 62 1.21 -9.41 3.94
CA LEU A 62 0.71 -10.39 2.97
C LEU A 62 1.76 -11.43 2.59
N SER A 63 3.04 -11.04 2.47
CA SER A 63 4.10 -11.95 2.08
C SER A 63 4.59 -12.81 3.23
N GLY A 64 4.57 -12.30 4.46
CA GLY A 64 5.24 -12.90 5.61
C GLY A 64 6.72 -12.54 5.71
N ASP A 65 7.27 -11.73 4.81
CA ASP A 65 8.63 -11.19 4.90
C ASP A 65 8.62 -9.91 5.74
N VAL A 66 8.88 -10.07 7.03
CA VAL A 66 8.95 -8.96 8.00
C VAL A 66 10.25 -8.15 7.88
N THR A 67 11.23 -8.62 7.12
CA THR A 67 12.55 -7.98 6.97
C THR A 67 12.69 -7.22 5.67
N GLY A 68 11.83 -7.48 4.69
CA GLY A 68 11.85 -6.87 3.36
C GLY A 68 12.94 -7.44 2.44
N ASN A 69 13.58 -8.56 2.79
CA ASN A 69 14.69 -9.16 2.02
C ASN A 69 14.24 -10.11 0.89
N GLN A 70 12.96 -10.08 0.53
CA GLN A 70 12.31 -10.95 -0.45
C GLN A 70 12.21 -12.42 -0.03
N GLN A 71 12.35 -12.72 1.27
CA GLN A 71 12.21 -14.07 1.81
C GLN A 71 11.01 -14.17 2.75
N ALA A 72 9.91 -14.70 2.20
CA ALA A 72 8.72 -14.99 2.97
C ALA A 72 9.00 -16.01 4.08
N THR A 73 8.47 -15.76 5.27
CA THR A 73 8.43 -16.77 6.35
C THR A 73 7.22 -17.70 6.19
N ASN A 74 7.00 -18.61 7.16
CA ASN A 74 5.98 -19.67 7.07
C ASN A 74 4.52 -19.17 6.99
N LYS A 75 4.21 -17.90 7.31
CA LYS A 75 2.86 -17.34 7.21
C LYS A 75 2.78 -16.38 6.01
N SER A 76 2.07 -16.78 4.96
CA SER A 76 1.91 -15.97 3.75
C SER A 76 0.49 -16.04 3.22
N TYR A 77 -0.09 -14.87 2.92
CA TYR A 77 -1.39 -14.70 2.27
C TYR A 77 -1.24 -14.44 0.77
N PHE A 78 -0.04 -14.07 0.32
CA PHE A 78 0.25 -13.78 -1.08
C PHE A 78 1.75 -13.90 -1.39
N THR A 79 2.09 -14.69 -2.41
CA THR A 79 3.46 -14.73 -2.96
C THR A 79 3.64 -13.66 -4.04
N PHE A 80 4.52 -12.69 -3.79
CA PHE A 80 4.85 -11.65 -4.76
C PHE A 80 5.93 -12.13 -5.73
N LYS A 81 5.74 -11.85 -7.02
CA LYS A 81 6.79 -12.03 -8.03
C LYS A 81 7.77 -10.85 -7.96
N PRO A 82 9.07 -11.02 -8.26
CA PRO A 82 10.05 -9.93 -8.23
C PRO A 82 9.63 -8.70 -9.06
N GLN A 83 8.96 -8.90 -10.20
CA GLN A 83 8.47 -7.82 -11.05
C GLN A 83 7.39 -6.94 -10.39
N MET A 84 6.71 -7.46 -9.36
CA MET A 84 5.69 -6.73 -8.58
C MET A 84 6.30 -5.89 -7.45
N LEU A 85 7.63 -5.91 -7.25
CA LEU A 85 8.28 -5.27 -6.10
C LEU A 85 9.21 -4.15 -6.55
N SER A 86 9.14 -3.03 -5.84
CA SER A 86 10.17 -2.00 -5.89
C SER A 86 11.24 -2.38 -4.88
N ILE A 87 12.52 -2.33 -5.29
CA ILE A 87 13.65 -2.73 -4.46
C ILE A 87 14.70 -1.62 -4.45
N ASP A 88 15.35 -1.42 -3.31
CA ASP A 88 16.48 -0.50 -3.19
C ASP A 88 17.79 -1.14 -3.71
N SER A 89 18.88 -0.38 -3.66
CA SER A 89 20.21 -0.84 -4.08
C SER A 89 20.76 -2.00 -3.24
N ASN A 90 20.21 -2.23 -2.05
CA ASN A 90 20.60 -3.28 -1.13
C ASN A 90 19.74 -4.54 -1.30
N GLY A 91 18.76 -4.51 -2.21
CA GLY A 91 17.84 -5.62 -2.48
C GLY A 91 16.65 -5.69 -1.52
N PHE A 92 16.42 -4.67 -0.70
CA PHE A 92 15.26 -4.61 0.19
C PHE A 92 14.04 -4.05 -0.54
N VAL A 93 12.88 -4.65 -0.30
CA VAL A 93 11.60 -4.18 -0.82
C VAL A 93 11.28 -2.81 -0.22
N THR A 94 10.85 -1.89 -1.08
CA THR A 94 10.45 -0.52 -0.70
C THR A 94 8.97 -0.25 -0.92
N ALA A 95 8.32 -1.01 -1.81
CA ALA A 95 6.87 -0.96 -2.07
C ALA A 95 6.43 -2.12 -2.96
N ILE A 96 5.12 -2.36 -3.00
CA ILE A 96 4.48 -3.15 -4.07
C ILE A 96 4.27 -2.22 -5.27
N LYS A 97 4.73 -2.64 -6.44
CA LYS A 97 4.55 -1.90 -7.70
C LYS A 97 3.24 -2.23 -8.39
N ASP A 98 2.63 -1.19 -8.90
CA ASP A 98 1.61 -1.26 -9.93
C ASP A 98 2.22 -1.62 -11.31
N PRO A 99 1.38 -1.98 -12.30
CA PRO A 99 1.84 -2.29 -13.65
C PRO A 99 2.58 -1.17 -14.40
N PHE A 100 2.55 0.07 -13.89
CA PHE A 100 3.28 1.21 -14.45
C PHE A 100 4.61 1.47 -13.72
N GLY A 101 4.93 0.66 -12.71
CA GLY A 101 6.18 0.73 -11.95
C GLY A 101 6.13 1.65 -10.72
N ASN A 102 4.96 2.23 -10.39
CA ASN A 102 4.78 3.09 -9.22
C ASN A 102 4.27 2.30 -8.02
N SER A 103 4.38 2.84 -6.82
CA SER A 103 3.84 2.19 -5.62
C SER A 103 2.30 2.15 -5.65
N TYR A 104 1.71 1.03 -5.23
CA TYR A 104 0.29 1.01 -4.85
C TYR A 104 0.08 1.84 -3.58
N GLY A 105 -0.98 2.65 -3.56
CA GLY A 105 -1.52 3.25 -2.35
C GLY A 105 -2.36 2.23 -1.59
N TYR A 106 -2.19 2.19 -0.27
CA TYR A 106 -2.98 1.34 0.61
C TYR A 106 -3.37 2.10 1.87
N SER A 107 -4.66 2.16 2.16
CA SER A 107 -5.21 2.93 3.27
C SER A 107 -6.29 2.17 4.01
N THR A 108 -6.35 2.40 5.31
CA THR A 108 -7.45 2.01 6.21
C THR A 108 -8.01 3.24 6.92
N ALA A 109 -7.71 4.45 6.41
CA ALA A 109 -8.03 5.72 7.06
C ALA A 109 -9.53 5.89 7.34
N TYR A 110 -10.42 5.39 6.48
CA TYR A 110 -11.86 5.43 6.71
C TYR A 110 -12.28 4.74 8.01
N GLN A 111 -11.63 3.60 8.34
CA GLN A 111 -11.91 2.88 9.58
C GLN A 111 -11.56 3.71 10.83
N ASN A 112 -10.67 4.69 10.69
CA ASN A 112 -10.27 5.61 11.75
C ASN A 112 -11.11 6.90 11.73
N ASP A 113 -11.32 7.50 10.56
CA ASP A 113 -12.16 8.67 10.32
C ASP A 113 -12.92 8.51 8.99
N PRO A 114 -14.27 8.39 9.00
CA PRO A 114 -15.11 8.25 7.80
C PRO A 114 -14.97 9.40 6.77
N ASN A 115 -14.38 10.54 7.17
CA ASN A 115 -14.10 11.63 6.25
C ASN A 115 -12.83 11.38 5.42
N THR A 116 -11.95 10.49 5.85
CA THR A 116 -10.69 10.11 5.17
C THR A 116 -10.86 8.77 4.45
N GLY A 117 -10.41 8.66 3.20
CA GLY A 117 -10.63 7.45 2.38
C GLY A 117 -12.06 7.30 1.83
N TYR A 118 -12.27 6.26 1.01
CA TYR A 118 -13.54 6.03 0.30
C TYR A 118 -14.33 4.82 0.79
N ASN A 119 -13.68 3.73 1.22
CA ASN A 119 -14.37 2.51 1.64
C ASN A 119 -14.23 2.24 3.14
N PRO A 120 -15.28 1.72 3.80
CA PRO A 120 -15.24 1.36 5.22
C PRO A 120 -14.34 0.18 5.56
N THR A 121 -13.81 -0.51 4.55
CA THR A 121 -12.90 -1.66 4.69
C THR A 121 -11.45 -1.22 4.52
N PHE A 122 -11.02 -0.95 3.30
CA PHE A 122 -9.72 -0.41 2.96
C PHE A 122 -9.82 0.34 1.64
N ASP A 123 -8.81 1.11 1.28
CA ASP A 123 -8.61 1.60 -0.07
C ASP A 123 -7.31 1.00 -0.59
N LEU A 124 -7.35 0.39 -1.77
CA LEU A 124 -6.17 -0.06 -2.51
C LEU A 124 -6.25 0.52 -3.91
N TRP A 125 -5.27 1.31 -4.31
CA TRP A 125 -5.33 1.99 -5.60
C TRP A 125 -3.95 2.26 -6.20
N SER A 126 -3.92 2.53 -7.51
CA SER A 126 -2.72 2.95 -8.24
C SER A 126 -2.96 4.34 -8.80
N THR A 127 -1.91 5.14 -8.86
CA THR A 127 -1.92 6.48 -9.48
C THR A 127 -1.26 6.46 -10.86
N ALA A 128 -0.66 5.33 -11.25
CA ALA A 128 0.13 5.19 -12.47
C ALA A 128 1.22 6.27 -12.66
N GLY A 129 1.65 6.93 -11.57
CA GLY A 129 2.64 8.01 -11.62
C GLY A 129 2.06 9.40 -11.92
N VAL A 130 0.75 9.53 -12.03
CA VAL A 130 0.09 10.83 -12.29
C VAL A 130 -0.32 11.46 -10.95
N ALA A 131 0.46 12.41 -10.47
CA ALA A 131 0.02 13.29 -9.38
C ALA A 131 -1.03 14.28 -9.92
N PRO A 132 -2.11 14.60 -9.19
CA PRO A 132 -3.09 15.58 -9.64
C PRO A 132 -2.43 16.96 -9.78
N SER A 133 -2.45 17.51 -10.99
CA SER A 133 -2.10 18.91 -11.25
C SER A 133 -3.13 19.83 -10.58
N PRO A 134 -2.72 20.92 -9.89
CA PRO A 134 -3.66 21.90 -9.38
C PRO A 134 -4.15 22.77 -10.54
N THR A 135 -5.24 22.34 -11.18
CA THR A 135 -6.11 23.10 -12.10
C THR A 135 -5.51 23.50 -13.47
N PRO A 136 -6.24 23.27 -14.60
CA PRO A 136 -7.59 22.72 -14.68
C PRO A 136 -7.65 21.23 -14.33
N ALA A 137 -8.81 20.82 -13.82
CA ALA A 137 -9.07 19.45 -13.36
C ALA A 137 -8.84 18.45 -14.50
N PRO A 138 -8.20 17.29 -14.25
CA PRO A 138 -8.00 16.29 -15.29
C PRO A 138 -9.35 15.66 -15.70
N PRO A 139 -9.55 15.40 -17.00
CA PRO A 139 -10.35 14.25 -17.41
C PRO A 139 -9.66 13.36 -18.46
N ALA A 140 -9.86 12.05 -18.31
CA ALA A 140 -10.01 11.03 -19.36
C ALA A 140 -8.76 10.34 -19.95
N THR A 141 -7.80 9.89 -19.14
CA THR A 141 -6.93 8.76 -19.55
C THR A 141 -7.18 7.53 -18.69
N GLN A 142 -6.87 6.36 -19.25
CA GLN A 142 -7.18 5.02 -18.72
C GLN A 142 -6.74 4.82 -17.25
N GLN A 143 -5.86 5.68 -16.74
CA GLN A 143 -5.27 5.68 -15.41
C GLN A 143 -6.23 6.16 -14.30
N ASP A 144 -7.25 6.98 -14.59
CA ASP A 144 -8.32 7.32 -13.62
C ASP A 144 -9.25 6.12 -13.32
N LEU A 145 -9.22 5.09 -14.18
CA LEU A 145 -10.04 3.86 -14.06
C LEU A 145 -9.39 2.79 -13.17
N TRP A 146 -8.15 3.00 -12.72
CA TRP A 146 -7.38 2.00 -11.97
C TRP A 146 -7.53 2.14 -10.45
N ILE A 147 -8.42 3.05 -10.05
CA ILE A 147 -9.03 3.07 -8.72
C ILE A 147 -10.12 1.99 -8.71
N LYS A 148 -9.71 0.71 -8.69
CA LYS A 148 -10.56 -0.31 -8.07
C LYS A 148 -10.34 -0.20 -6.58
N ASN A 149 -11.14 0.66 -5.95
CA ASN A 149 -11.40 0.63 -4.53
C ASN A 149 -12.06 -0.72 -4.21
N TRP A 150 -11.28 -1.66 -3.68
CA TRP A 150 -11.79 -2.81 -2.93
C TRP A 150 -11.74 -2.44 -1.45
#